data_AF-A0AA44MNX1-F1
#
_entry.id   AF-A0AA44MNX1-F1
#
_cell.length_a   1.000
_cell.length_b   1.000
_cell.length_c   1.000
_cell.angle_alpha   90.00
_cell.angle_beta   90.00
_cell.angle_gamma   90.00
#
_symmetry.space_group_name_H-M   'P 1'
#
loop_
_entity.id
_entity.type
_entity.pdbx_description
1 polymer ?
#
loop_
_entity_poly.entity_id
_entity_poly.type
_entity_poly.pdbx_seq_one_letter_code
_entity_poly.pdbx_strand_id
1 'polypeptide(L)' 'LPVFALPSHRSSEITYFCEFAEAAAYIIPDAYSGFDYRSLARQVQSKLPTLKNIIVAGEAEEFLPLEDLHAEPVN' A
#
# COMPACT_ATOMS: atom_id res chain seq x y z
N LEU A 1 14.17 4.07 -0.65
CA LEU A 1 13.77 5.25 -1.45
C LEU A 1 12.29 5.09 -1.80
N PRO A 2 11.47 6.17 -1.78
CA PRO A 2 10.08 6.06 -2.17
C PRO A 2 9.94 5.80 -3.67
N VAL A 3 9.04 4.90 -4.03
CA VAL A 3 8.64 4.67 -5.43
C VAL A 3 7.27 5.31 -5.64
N PHE A 4 7.20 6.30 -6.52
CA PHE A 4 5.94 6.98 -6.84
C PHE A 4 5.20 6.22 -7.95
N ALA A 5 4.16 5.49 -7.58
CA ALA A 5 3.24 4.87 -8.52
C ALA A 5 2.06 5.81 -8.84
N LEU A 6 1.49 5.66 -10.04
CA LEU A 6 0.29 6.37 -10.46
C LEU A 6 -0.97 5.55 -10.09
N PRO A 7 -2.11 6.22 -9.84
CA PRO A 7 -3.40 5.55 -9.58
C PRO A 7 -3.86 4.60 -10.70
N SER A 8 -3.35 4.75 -11.93
CA SER A 8 -3.67 3.86 -13.05
C SER A 8 -2.93 2.52 -13.01
N HIS A 9 -1.86 2.38 -12.23
CA HIS A 9 -1.10 1.13 -12.12
C HIS A 9 -1.92 0.03 -11.44
N ARG A 10 -1.73 -1.22 -11.87
CA ARG A 10 -2.48 -2.39 -11.38
C ARG A 10 -1.50 -3.46 -10.90
N SER A 11 -2.02 -4.65 -10.63
CA SER A 11 -1.29 -5.66 -9.86
C SER A 11 0.03 -6.06 -10.50
N SER A 12 0.14 -6.09 -11.84
CA SER A 12 1.39 -6.39 -12.52
C SER A 12 2.48 -5.34 -12.23
N GLU A 13 2.17 -4.07 -12.44
CA GLU A 13 3.13 -2.98 -12.26
C GLU A 13 3.47 -2.79 -10.78
N ILE A 14 2.46 -2.82 -9.90
CA ILE A 14 2.67 -2.66 -8.46
C ILE A 14 3.48 -3.82 -7.88
N THR A 15 3.21 -5.06 -8.29
CA THR A 15 4.02 -6.22 -7.85
C THR A 15 5.47 -6.04 -8.27
N TYR A 16 5.70 -5.65 -9.54
CA TYR A 16 7.05 -5.40 -10.04
C TYR A 16 7.76 -4.29 -9.26
N PHE A 17 7.09 -3.16 -8.96
CA PHE A 17 7.70 -2.09 -8.17
C PHE A 17 8.04 -2.55 -6.75
N CYS A 18 7.13 -3.25 -6.08
CA CYS A 18 7.35 -3.73 -4.72
C CYS A 18 8.48 -4.76 -4.66
N GLU A 19 8.57 -5.67 -5.63
CA GLU A 19 9.63 -6.67 -5.72
C GLU A 19 10.98 -6.02 -6.05
N PHE A 20 11.03 -5.21 -7.11
CA PHE A 20 12.27 -4.60 -7.59
C PHE A 20 12.88 -3.62 -6.60
N ALA A 21 12.05 -2.84 -5.91
CA ALA A 21 12.52 -1.87 -4.90
C ALA A 21 12.67 -2.49 -3.50
N GLU A 22 12.42 -3.80 -3.34
CA GLU A 22 12.35 -4.48 -2.05
C GLU A 22 11.52 -3.68 -1.03
N ALA A 23 10.32 -3.30 -1.46
CA ALA A 23 9.51 -2.32 -0.75
C ALA A 23 9.18 -2.78 0.68
N ALA A 24 9.56 -1.95 1.65
CA ALA A 24 9.25 -2.19 3.06
C ALA A 24 7.77 -1.93 3.40
N ALA A 25 7.09 -1.10 2.60
CA ALA A 25 5.68 -0.76 2.78
C ALA A 25 5.02 -0.37 1.45
N TYR A 26 3.69 -0.50 1.40
CA TYR A 26 2.85 -0.04 0.30
C TYR A 26 1.71 0.82 0.85
N ILE A 27 1.66 2.09 0.44
CA ILE A 27 0.71 3.10 0.95
C ILE A 27 -0.32 3.42 -0.14
N ILE A 28 -1.60 3.29 0.17
CA ILE A 28 -2.72 3.43 -0.78
C ILE A 28 -3.94 4.11 -0.12
N PRO A 29 -4.88 4.68 -0.88
CA PRO A 29 -6.21 4.98 -0.35
C PRO A 29 -7.01 3.69 -0.14
N ASP A 30 -8.16 3.77 0.55
CA ASP A 30 -9.15 2.70 0.56
C ASP A 30 -9.75 2.48 -0.84
N ALA A 31 -10.34 3.55 -1.40
CA ALA A 31 -10.88 3.61 -2.74
C ALA A 31 -10.64 4.97 -3.38
N TYR A 32 -10.36 4.99 -4.68
CA TYR A 32 -10.24 6.22 -5.45
C TYR A 32 -10.75 6.04 -6.87
N SER A 33 -11.56 6.99 -7.35
CA SER A 33 -12.19 6.95 -8.68
C SER A 33 -12.97 5.65 -8.96
N GLY A 34 -13.68 5.13 -7.94
CA GLY A 34 -14.49 3.91 -8.05
C GLY A 34 -13.69 2.60 -8.03
N PHE A 35 -12.38 2.66 -7.76
CA PHE A 35 -11.53 1.49 -7.63
C PHE A 35 -11.10 1.28 -6.18
N ASP A 36 -11.30 0.06 -5.66
CA ASP A 36 -10.85 -0.36 -4.34
C ASP A 36 -9.38 -0.82 -4.38
N TYR A 37 -8.48 -0.08 -3.76
CA TYR A 37 -7.04 -0.39 -3.76
C TYR A 37 -6.67 -1.46 -2.73
N ARG A 38 -7.53 -1.74 -1.75
CA ARG A 38 -7.33 -2.83 -0.78
C ARG A 38 -7.45 -4.18 -1.48
N SER A 39 -8.38 -4.29 -2.43
CA SER A 39 -8.45 -5.46 -3.33
C SER A 39 -7.16 -5.68 -4.12
N LEU A 40 -6.54 -4.60 -4.60
CA LEU A 40 -5.25 -4.63 -5.30
C LEU A 40 -4.11 -5.00 -4.34
N ALA A 41 -4.10 -4.44 -3.13
CA ALA A 41 -3.14 -4.77 -2.08
C ALA A 41 -3.15 -6.28 -1.75
N ARG A 42 -4.33 -6.90 -1.61
CA ARG A 42 -4.45 -8.36 -1.41
C ARG A 42 -3.83 -9.16 -2.56
N GLN A 43 -4.08 -8.74 -3.81
CA GLN A 43 -3.46 -9.37 -4.98
C GLN A 43 -1.94 -9.28 -4.94
N VAL A 44 -1.39 -8.11 -4.60
CA VAL A 44 0.06 -7.90 -4.52
C VAL A 44 0.65 -8.72 -3.36
N GLN A 45 0.04 -8.69 -2.18
CA GLN A 45 0.50 -9.43 -1.01
C GLN A 45 0.46 -10.95 -1.22
N SER A 46 -0.54 -11.47 -1.95
CA SER A 46 -0.59 -12.90 -2.30
C SER A 46 0.60 -13.33 -3.19
N LYS A 47 1.19 -12.42 -3.96
CA LYS A 47 2.38 -12.66 -4.78
C LYS A 47 3.67 -12.37 -4.02
N LEU A 48 3.65 -11.40 -3.10
CA LEU A 48 4.78 -10.96 -2.30
C LEU A 48 4.44 -11.06 -0.80
N PRO A 49 4.47 -12.26 -0.19
CA PRO A 49 4.23 -12.42 1.25
C PRO A 49 5.24 -11.67 2.13
N THR A 50 6.36 -11.22 1.56
CA THR A 50 7.38 -10.39 2.22
C THR A 50 6.92 -8.94 2.41
N LEU A 51 5.94 -8.46 1.64
CA LEU A 51 5.34 -7.13 1.79
C LEU A 51 4.35 -7.14 2.96
N LYS A 52 4.87 -6.86 4.16
CA LYS A 52 4.11 -6.95 5.42
C LYS A 52 3.34 -5.69 5.78
N ASN A 53 3.83 -4.52 5.36
CA ASN A 53 3.24 -3.25 5.75
C ASN A 53 2.41 -2.69 4.59
N ILE A 54 1.11 -2.93 4.62
CA ILE A 54 0.16 -2.24 3.75
C ILE A 54 -0.54 -1.20 4.60
N ILE A 55 -0.46 0.05 4.16
CA ILE A 55 -0.95 1.21 4.89
C ILE A 55 -2.05 1.87 4.07
N VAL A 56 -3.21 2.07 4.68
CA VAL A 56 -4.40 2.57 3.99
C VAL A 56 -4.79 3.94 4.54
N ALA A 57 -4.93 4.92 3.65
CA ALA A 57 -5.53 6.20 3.96
C ALA A 57 -7.05 6.12 3.71
N GLY A 58 -7.83 5.97 4.78
CA GLY A 58 -9.27 5.71 4.74
C GLY A 58 -9.62 4.45 5.53
N GLU A 59 -10.67 3.74 5.10
CA GLU A 59 -11.11 2.49 5.74
C GLU A 59 -10.13 1.34 5.47
N ALA A 60 -9.35 0.95 6.48
CA ALA A 60 -8.20 0.06 6.30
C ALA A 60 -8.53 -1.45 6.27
N GLU A 61 -9.66 -1.86 6.83
CA GLU A 61 -10.02 -3.28 6.98
C GLU A 61 -8.93 -4.06 7.74
N GLU A 62 -8.33 -5.12 7.16
CA GLU A 62 -7.25 -5.90 7.80
C GLU A 62 -5.86 -5.25 7.72
N PHE A 63 -5.73 -4.11 7.03
CA PHE A 63 -4.46 -3.41 6.82
C PHE A 63 -4.21 -2.36 7.91
N LEU A 64 -3.02 -1.75 7.88
CA LEU A 64 -2.66 -0.70 8.84
C LEU A 64 -3.36 0.61 8.44
N PRO A 65 -4.21 1.22 9.27
CA PRO A 65 -4.75 2.53 8.99
C PRO A 65 -3.66 3.59 9.14
N LEU A 66 -3.61 4.54 8.20
CA LEU A 66 -2.60 5.60 8.21
C LEU A 66 -2.70 6.48 9.46
N GLU A 67 -3.90 6.66 10.00
CA GLU A 67 -4.15 7.46 11.21
C GLU A 67 -3.45 6.89 12.45
N ASP A 68 -3.23 5.57 12.53
CA ASP A 68 -2.55 4.93 13.66
C ASP A 68 -1.03 5.13 13.64
N LEU A 69 -0.47 5.67 12.55
CA LEU A 69 0.97 5.87 12.38
C LEU A 69 1.45 7.26 12.82
N HIS A 70 0.57 8.08 13.38
CA HIS A 70 0.95 9.37 13.94
C HIS A 70 1.70 9.20 15.26
N ALA A 71 2.95 9.65 15.29
CA ALA A 71 3.72 9.81 16.53
C ALA A 71 3.58 11.25 17.06
N GLU A 72 3.64 11.40 18.38
CA GLU A 72 3.76 12.74 18.96
C GLU A 72 5.08 13.40 18.49
N PRO A 73 5.06 14.70 18.18
CA PRO A 73 6.26 15.41 17.77
C PRO A 73 7.30 15.34 18.89
N VAL A 74 8.52 14.93 18.52
CA VAL A 74 9.65 14.89 19.46
C VAL A 74 10.06 16.34 19.73
N ASN A 75 9.92 16.79 20.99
CA ASN A 75 10.30 18.14 21.44
C ASN A 75 11.80 18.40 21.32
#